data_AF-A0A942E059-F1
#
_entry.id   AF-A0A942E059-F1
#
_cell.length_a   1.000
_cell.length_b   1.000
_cell.length_c   1.000
_cell.angle_alpha   90.00
_cell.angle_beta   90.00
_cell.angle_gamma   90.00
#
_symmetry.space_group_name_H-M   'P 1'
#
loop_
_entity.id
_entity.type
_entity.pdbx_description
1 polymer ?
#
loop_
_entity_poly.entity_id
_entity_poly.type
_entity_poly.pdbx_seq_one_letter_code
_entity_poly.pdbx_strand_id
1 'polypeptide(L)'
;MLDDLRVEIERERNGLRDRYDKLAADAAFSYQALENDSVASSMSSKIDDMTDTMIRYSGRIQSLERQIGFVIGLRSQVEEFSQENAAEGLAADAVPPGRG
;
A
#
# COMPACT_ATOMS: atom_id res chain seq x y z
N MET A 1 -4.29 16.50 1.10
CA MET A 1 -5.40 15.52 1.21
C MET A 1 -5.08 14.20 0.49
N LEU A 2 -4.90 14.16 -0.84
CA LEU A 2 -4.53 12.89 -1.52
C LEU A 2 -3.14 12.38 -1.10
N ASP A 3 -2.18 13.30 -0.90
CA ASP A 3 -0.86 12.94 -0.39
C ASP A 3 -0.92 12.43 1.06
N ASP A 4 -1.71 13.06 1.93
CA ASP A 4 -1.86 12.61 3.32
C ASP A 4 -2.51 11.21 3.39
N LEU A 5 -3.54 10.98 2.55
CA LEU A 5 -4.15 9.66 2.41
C LEU A 5 -3.14 8.62 1.94
N ARG A 6 -2.32 8.95 0.93
CA ARG A 6 -1.25 8.08 0.45
C ARG A 6 -0.26 7.74 1.56
N VAL A 7 0.18 8.74 2.34
CA VAL A 7 1.13 8.55 3.45
C VAL A 7 0.59 7.57 4.49
N GLU A 8 -0.69 7.69 4.88
CA GLU A 8 -1.29 6.78 5.86
C GLU A 8 -1.44 5.35 5.32
N ILE A 9 -1.79 5.18 4.04
CA ILE A 9 -1.85 3.85 3.39
C ILE A 9 -0.44 3.22 3.31
N GLU A 10 0.58 4.01 2.96
CA GLU A 10 1.98 3.56 2.94
C GLU A 10 2.45 3.16 4.34
N ARG A 11 2.06 3.92 5.37
CA ARG A 11 2.37 3.63 6.77
C ARG A 11 1.76 2.31 7.23
N GLU A 12 0.49 2.07 6.93
CA GLU A 12 -0.17 0.81 7.25
C GLU A 12 0.52 -0.36 6.54
N ARG A 13 0.79 -0.23 5.24
CA ARG A 13 1.45 -1.27 4.43
C ARG A 13 2.82 -1.62 5.00
N ASN A 14 3.63 -0.61 5.33
CA ASN A 14 4.96 -0.82 5.89
C ASN A 14 4.88 -1.52 7.25
N GLY A 15 3.97 -1.08 8.13
CA GLY A 15 3.77 -1.73 9.43
C GLY A 15 3.23 -3.17 9.33
N LEU A 16 2.53 -3.53 8.24
CA LEU A 16 2.14 -4.91 7.97
C LEU A 16 3.29 -5.76 7.43
N ARG A 17 4.14 -5.20 6.55
CA ARG A 17 5.36 -5.89 6.07
C ARG A 17 6.31 -6.20 7.22
N ASP A 18 6.57 -5.24 8.10
CA ASP A 18 7.44 -5.46 9.26
C ASP A 18 6.92 -6.57 10.18
N ARG A 19 5.60 -6.68 10.34
CA ARG A 19 4.96 -7.74 11.14
C ARG A 19 4.98 -9.09 10.41
N TYR A 20 4.78 -9.09 9.11
CA TYR A 20 4.89 -10.29 8.27
C TYR A 20 6.30 -10.87 8.36
N ASP A 21 7.34 -10.04 8.19
CA ASP A 21 8.74 -10.49 8.20
C ASP A 21 9.14 -11.06 9.57
N LYS A 22 8.71 -10.42 10.65
CA LYS A 22 8.90 -10.94 12.02
C LYS A 22 8.21 -12.29 12.22
N LEU A 23 6.95 -12.39 11.78
CA LEU A 23 6.18 -13.62 11.93
C LEU A 23 6.75 -14.76 11.08
N ALA A 24 7.25 -14.47 9.88
CA ALA A 24 7.93 -15.43 9.02
C ALA A 24 9.22 -15.95 9.67
N ALA A 25 9.99 -15.08 10.31
CA ALA A 25 11.17 -15.49 11.07
C ALA A 25 10.79 -16.39 12.26
N ASP A 26 9.79 -16.01 13.05
CA ASP A 26 9.29 -16.82 14.17
C ASP A 26 8.79 -18.20 13.73
N ALA A 27 8.06 -18.26 12.61
CA ALA A 27 7.57 -19.50 12.04
C ALA A 27 8.73 -20.42 11.62
N ALA A 28 9.77 -19.88 10.98
CA ALA A 28 10.95 -20.65 10.59
C ALA A 28 11.67 -21.25 11.81
N PHE A 29 11.82 -20.48 12.90
CA PHE A 29 12.39 -21.01 14.15
C PHE A 29 11.49 -22.07 14.79
N SER A 30 10.17 -21.87 14.78
CA SER A 30 9.21 -22.85 15.29
C SER A 30 9.25 -24.16 14.50
N TYR A 31 9.41 -24.12 13.17
CA TYR A 31 9.60 -25.32 12.35
C TYR A 31 10.89 -26.07 12.71
N GLN A 32 12.01 -25.36 12.87
CA GLN A 32 13.28 -25.98 13.26
C GLN A 32 13.21 -26.61 14.66
N ALA A 33 12.46 -26.04 15.59
CA ALA A 33 12.24 -26.63 16.90
C ALA A 33 11.37 -27.91 16.83
N LEU A 34 10.39 -27.94 15.93
CA LEU A 34 9.49 -29.09 15.71
C LEU A 34 10.23 -30.29 15.10
N GLU A 35 11.21 -30.07 14.21
CA GLU A 35 12.07 -31.14 13.70
C GLU A 35 12.94 -31.79 14.79
N ASN A 36 13.25 -31.03 15.86
CA ASN A 36 14.17 -31.47 16.91
C ASN A 36 13.48 -32.04 18.16
N ASP A 37 12.15 -31.91 18.30
CA ASP A 37 11.45 -32.26 19.55
C ASP A 37 10.05 -32.87 19.32
N SER A 38 9.63 -33.82 20.17
CA SER A 38 8.42 -34.63 19.97
C SER A 38 7.10 -33.94 20.40
N VAL A 39 7.12 -32.63 20.68
CA VAL A 39 5.95 -31.86 21.14
C VAL A 39 5.08 -31.40 19.96
N ALA A 40 4.78 -32.34 19.06
CA ALA A 40 4.32 -32.06 17.70
C ALA A 40 2.93 -31.40 17.61
N SER A 41 2.01 -31.70 18.53
CA SER A 41 0.60 -31.27 18.38
C SER A 41 0.36 -29.78 18.70
N SER A 42 0.90 -29.26 19.81
CA SER A 42 0.73 -27.84 20.15
C SER A 42 1.54 -26.91 19.25
N MET A 43 2.69 -27.39 18.76
CA MET A 43 3.52 -26.60 17.84
C MET A 43 2.92 -26.56 16.43
N SER A 44 2.27 -27.64 15.97
CA SER A 44 1.54 -27.65 14.68
C SER A 44 0.43 -26.60 14.64
N SER A 45 -0.43 -26.54 15.67
CA SER A 45 -1.52 -25.54 15.72
C SER A 45 -0.99 -24.11 15.70
N LYS A 46 0.15 -23.86 16.36
CA LYS A 46 0.80 -22.54 16.38
C LYS A 46 1.33 -22.15 15.00
N ILE A 47 1.89 -23.10 14.27
CA ILE A 47 2.38 -22.90 12.89
C ILE A 47 1.21 -22.60 11.93
N ASP A 48 0.09 -23.30 12.10
CA ASP A 48 -1.11 -23.07 11.29
C ASP A 48 -1.66 -21.65 11.55
N ASP A 49 -1.76 -21.23 12.81
CA ASP A 49 -2.18 -19.86 13.19
C ASP A 49 -1.25 -18.78 12.62
N MET A 50 0.07 -19.03 12.63
CA MET A 50 1.07 -18.13 12.02
C MET A 50 0.85 -18.03 10.52
N THR A 51 0.63 -19.16 9.84
CA THR A 51 0.41 -19.25 8.40
C THR A 51 -0.85 -18.48 7.99
N ASP A 52 -1.96 -18.69 8.69
CA ASP A 52 -3.22 -17.97 8.45
C ASP A 52 -3.06 -16.46 8.62
N THR A 53 -2.30 -16.04 9.63
CA THR A 53 -1.99 -14.62 9.86
C THR A 53 -1.15 -14.05 8.73
N MET A 54 -0.14 -14.77 8.25
CA MET A 54 0.69 -14.39 7.10
C MET A 54 -0.15 -14.25 5.81
N ILE A 55 -1.09 -15.15 5.55
CA ILE A 55 -2.02 -15.08 4.41
C ILE A 55 -2.86 -13.80 4.48
N ARG A 56 -3.42 -13.48 5.66
CA ARG A 56 -4.21 -12.26 5.87
C ARG A 56 -3.38 -11.00 5.65
N TYR A 57 -2.15 -10.96 6.17
CA TYR A 57 -1.23 -9.85 5.95
C TYR A 57 -0.90 -9.66 4.48
N SER A 58 -0.58 -10.75 3.75
CA SER A 58 -0.30 -10.69 2.31
C SER A 58 -1.50 -10.13 1.52
N GLY A 59 -2.70 -10.61 1.80
CA GLY A 59 -3.92 -10.11 1.16
C GLY A 59 -4.16 -8.62 1.41
N ARG A 60 -3.94 -8.16 2.66
CA ARG A 60 -4.08 -6.73 3.00
C ARG A 60 -2.99 -5.88 2.35
N ILE A 61 -1.74 -6.32 2.35
CA ILE A 61 -0.61 -5.62 1.71
C ILE A 61 -0.89 -5.41 0.21
N GLN A 62 -1.32 -6.45 -0.50
CA GLN A 62 -1.68 -6.33 -1.93
C GLN A 62 -2.84 -5.35 -2.16
N SER A 63 -3.84 -5.34 -1.26
CA SER A 63 -4.93 -4.38 -1.34
C SER A 63 -4.44 -2.94 -1.16
N LEU A 64 -3.56 -2.71 -0.18
CA LEU A 64 -2.96 -1.40 0.07
C LEU A 64 -2.08 -0.93 -1.09
N GLU A 65 -1.31 -1.82 -1.72
CA GLU A 65 -0.53 -1.50 -2.93
C GLU A 65 -1.41 -1.03 -4.09
N ARG A 66 -2.55 -1.71 -4.32
CA ARG A 66 -3.53 -1.28 -5.33
C ARG A 66 -4.13 0.08 -4.99
N GLN A 67 -4.45 0.32 -3.71
CA GLN A 67 -4.98 1.62 -3.26
C GLN A 67 -3.96 2.75 -3.45
N ILE A 68 -2.68 2.51 -3.16
CA ILE A 68 -1.60 3.49 -3.41
C ILE A 68 -1.52 3.83 -4.88
N GLY A 69 -1.50 2.81 -5.76
CA GLY A 69 -1.48 3.03 -7.21
C GLY A 69 -2.68 3.86 -7.69
N PHE A 70 -3.88 3.57 -7.18
CA PHE A 70 -5.08 4.34 -7.47
C PHE A 70 -4.97 5.81 -7.03
N VAL A 71 -4.53 6.07 -5.80
CA VAL A 71 -4.39 7.45 -5.27
C VAL A 71 -3.34 8.24 -6.05
N ILE A 72 -2.23 7.61 -6.43
CA ILE A 72 -1.21 8.23 -7.29
C ILE A 72 -1.81 8.61 -8.64
N GLY A 73 -2.54 7.68 -9.28
CA GLY A 73 -3.19 7.93 -10.57
C GLY A 73 -4.21 9.06 -10.49
N LEU A 74 -5.03 9.09 -9.44
CA LEU A 74 -6.02 10.15 -9.21
C LEU A 74 -5.34 11.52 -9.03
N ARG A 75 -4.23 11.57 -8.28
CA ARG A 75 -3.47 12.81 -8.11
C ARG A 75 -2.94 13.33 -9.45
N SER A 76 -2.35 12.47 -10.27
CA SER A 76 -1.86 12.88 -11.60
C SER A 76 -2.98 13.41 -12.49
N GLN A 77 -4.15 12.78 -12.50
CA GLN A 77 -5.30 13.24 -13.29
C GLN A 77 -5.80 14.62 -12.84
N VAL A 78 -5.82 14.88 -11.53
CA VAL A 78 -6.20 16.19 -10.99
C VAL A 78 -5.18 17.26 -11.38
N GLU A 79 -3.89 16.93 -11.34
CA GLU A 79 -2.81 17.84 -11.76
C GLU A 79 -2.90 18.17 -13.25
N GLU A 80 -3.10 17.17 -14.11
CA GLU A 80 -3.27 17.31 -15.56
C GLU A 80 -4.48 18.19 -15.89
N PHE A 81 -5.66 17.86 -15.35
CA PHE A 81 -6.87 18.65 -15.52
C PHE A 81 -6.68 20.11 -15.08
N SER A 82 -6.00 20.35 -13.96
CA SER A 82 -5.73 21.70 -13.47
C SER A 82 -4.82 22.49 -14.41
N GLN A 83 -3.82 21.84 -15.02
CA GLN A 83 -2.91 22.46 -15.98
C GLN A 83 -3.60 22.81 -17.29
N GLU A 84 -4.44 21.91 -17.82
CA GLU A 84 -5.23 22.14 -19.04
C GLU A 84 -6.13 23.38 -18.89
N ASN A 85 -6.89 23.45 -17.79
CA ASN A 85 -7.80 24.57 -17.54
C ASN A 85 -7.08 25.89 -17.24
N ALA A 86 -5.90 25.83 -16.59
CA ALA A 86 -5.08 27.02 -16.37
C ALA A 86 -4.54 27.60 -17.71
N ALA A 87 -4.20 26.73 -18.67
CA ALA A 87 -3.74 27.13 -19.99
C ALA A 87 -4.86 27.74 -20.84
N GLU A 88 -6.09 27.20 -20.77
CA GLU A 88 -7.26 27.75 -21.46
C GLU A 88 -7.67 29.14 -20.95
N GLY A 89 -7.61 29.36 -19.63
CA GLY A 89 -7.93 30.66 -19.02
C GLY A 89 -6.99 31.78 -19.46
N LEU A 90 -5.70 31.49 -19.65
CA LEU A 90 -4.70 32.46 -20.14
C LEU A 90 -4.86 32.76 -21.63
N ALA A 91 -5.33 31.80 -22.43
CA ALA A 91 -5.60 32.00 -23.86
C ALA A 91 -6.86 32.85 -24.11
N ALA A 92 -7.88 32.73 -23.25
CA ALA A 92 -9.11 33.53 -23.34
C ALA A 92 -8.93 35.00 -22.96
N ASP A 93 -7.98 35.32 -22.08
CA ASP A 93 -7.68 36.69 -21.63
C ASP A 93 -6.81 37.48 -22.65
N ALA A 94 -6.23 36.78 -23.63
CA ALA A 94 -5.48 37.36 -24.73
C ALA A 94 -6.41 37.84 -25.88
N VAL A 95 -7.42 38.66 -25.58
CA VAL A 95 -8.18 39.38 -26.62
C VAL A 95 -7.33 40.56 -27.12
N PRO A 96 -7.00 40.66 -28.43
CA PRO A 96 -6.15 41.73 -28.93
C PRO A 96 -6.90 43.08 -28.95
N PRO A 97 -6.22 44.21 -28.69
CA PRO A 97 -6.85 45.53 -28.75
C PRO A 97 -7.35 45.79 -30.18
N GLY A 98 -8.64 46.11 -30.28
CA GLY A 98 -9.33 46.37 -31.55
C GLY A 98 -8.62 47.41 -32.40
N ARG A 99 -8.51 47.13 -33.70
CA ARG A 99 -8.04 48.09 -34.70
C ARG A 99 -9.13 49.13 -34.93
N GLY A 100 -8.85 50.37 -34.52
CA GLY A 100 -9.58 51.57 -34.94
C GLY A 100 -9.23 52.01 -36.34
#